data_AF-A0A177JCV8-F1
#
_entry.id   AF-A0A177JCV8-F1
#
_cell.length_a   1.000
_cell.length_b   1.000
_cell.length_c   1.000
_cell.angle_alpha   90.00
_cell.angle_beta   90.00
_cell.angle_gamma   90.00
#
_symmetry.space_group_name_H-M   'P 1'
#
loop_
_entity.id
_entity.type
_entity.pdbx_description
1 polymer ?
#
loop_
_entity_poly.entity_id
_entity_poly.type
_entity_poly.pdbx_seq_one_letter_code
_entity_poly.pdbx_strand_id
1 'polypeptide(L)'
;MDEVTRWENFTRLVKEGRTPEDISNTFGLTALQVKRTLALGNLMPRIRTLYKGGHIDVTTVRHLTLASKAQQRDWLKLLDDEDAYAPVGHRLKEWLFGGASIPTSVALFPLDAYTGGIVSDLFGEDSYFASSEQFWQAQRATVEMKADAYRDEGWQDVVILEPGEYFHTWEHERLPKKKGGRVYIAIDSRGGVTFHEGYVTTKEARKVEKGGAIERKARPELSAPLANYVTLHRYAAVSARLAEAPAIALRLMVAHAIAGSDLWDVEIQTRRGKSDAISESIENSLGEASIDIYRREALSLLDLGEDDASVSGGKYSSFSRDLGRLFLKLLTLDDKGVMTILSVVMAETLQAGTPMIELLGQYLEVDMTLWWEPDMALVDLLGDKEVVNAILAEVAGEDVAQANAKATGKVQRSIIEDCIEGKRGREKRVGWAPRWMTFPPSSYTGRGGVATVEQWDAAQALLEPEPEAEREEDAPQTDASLLEPVGQDDPDPAADESEGEEEEPGQLAA
;
A
#
# COMPACT_ATOMS: atom_id res chain seq x y z
N MET A 1 14.70 39.45 -36.45
CA MET A 1 13.34 39.08 -36.02
C MET A 1 13.48 37.93 -35.04
N ASP A 2 12.93 38.05 -33.83
CA ASP A 2 12.97 36.97 -32.84
C ASP A 2 12.17 35.73 -33.31
N GLU A 3 12.45 34.57 -32.75
CA GLU A 3 11.91 33.28 -33.21
C GLU A 3 10.37 33.22 -33.11
N VAL A 4 9.81 33.68 -31.99
CA VAL A 4 8.36 33.71 -31.74
C VAL A 4 7.63 34.64 -32.70
N THR A 5 8.22 35.80 -32.99
CA THR A 5 7.68 36.78 -33.95
C THR A 5 7.62 36.18 -35.35
N ARG A 6 8.56 35.30 -35.73
CA ARG A 6 8.48 34.57 -37.01
C ARG A 6 7.28 33.63 -37.04
N TRP A 7 7.01 32.89 -35.96
CA TRP A 7 5.87 31.98 -35.86
C TRP A 7 4.53 32.71 -35.98
N GLU A 8 4.41 33.85 -35.30
CA GLU A 8 3.22 34.70 -35.33
C GLU A 8 2.98 35.31 -36.71
N ASN A 9 4.05 35.75 -37.38
CA ASN A 9 3.95 36.26 -38.74
C ASN A 9 3.49 35.20 -39.74
N PHE A 10 3.97 33.97 -39.63
CA PHE A 10 3.54 32.89 -40.53
C PHE A 10 2.06 32.56 -40.32
N THR A 11 1.62 32.50 -39.07
CA THR A 11 0.21 32.29 -38.72
C THR A 11 -0.67 33.44 -39.23
N ARG A 12 -0.20 34.69 -39.16
CA ARG A 12 -0.89 35.87 -39.71
C ARG A 12 -1.00 35.81 -41.22
N LEU A 13 0.07 35.47 -41.94
CA LEU A 13 0.06 35.34 -43.40
C LEU A 13 -0.94 34.29 -43.88
N VAL A 14 -1.07 33.16 -43.17
CA VAL A 14 -2.09 32.15 -43.47
C VAL A 14 -3.50 32.69 -43.23
N LYS A 15 -3.74 33.44 -42.14
CA LYS A 15 -5.03 34.10 -41.89
C LYS A 15 -5.39 35.15 -42.94
N GLU A 16 -4.39 35.80 -43.53
CA GLU A 16 -4.53 36.74 -44.64
C GLU A 16 -4.72 36.04 -46.00
N GLY A 17 -4.81 34.71 -46.03
CA GLY A 17 -5.14 33.90 -47.21
C GLY A 17 -3.94 33.36 -47.99
N ARG A 18 -2.70 33.49 -47.49
CA ARG A 18 -1.52 32.86 -48.10
C ARG A 18 -1.50 31.36 -47.85
N THR A 19 -1.12 30.59 -48.85
CA THR A 19 -0.92 29.14 -48.69
C THR A 19 0.43 28.86 -48.02
N PRO A 20 0.58 27.72 -47.30
CA PRO A 20 1.89 27.27 -46.81
C PRO A 20 2.95 27.19 -47.91
N GLU A 21 2.55 26.83 -49.14
CA GLU A 21 3.40 26.78 -50.33
C GLU A 21 3.90 28.19 -50.72
N ASP A 22 3.02 29.19 -50.72
CA ASP A 22 3.40 30.59 -50.97
C ASP A 22 4.41 31.10 -49.94
N ILE A 23 4.21 30.74 -48.67
CA ILE A 23 5.13 31.08 -47.58
C ILE A 23 6.48 30.37 -47.77
N SER A 24 6.45 29.08 -48.15
CA SER A 24 7.65 28.30 -48.48
C SER A 24 8.50 29.00 -49.55
N ASN A 25 7.86 29.38 -50.65
CA ASN A 25 8.49 30.03 -51.80
C ASN A 25 8.99 31.45 -51.48
N THR A 26 8.23 32.21 -50.69
CA THR A 26 8.56 33.59 -50.32
C THR A 26 9.77 33.66 -49.37
N PHE A 27 9.87 32.71 -48.43
CA PHE A 27 10.91 32.72 -47.39
C PHE A 27 12.06 31.73 -47.66
N GLY A 28 12.04 30.99 -48.76
CA GLY A 28 13.07 29.99 -49.11
C GLY A 28 13.16 28.83 -48.12
N LEU A 29 12.02 28.44 -47.52
CA LEU A 29 11.93 27.36 -46.54
C LEU A 29 11.38 26.09 -47.15
N THR A 30 11.60 24.95 -46.50
CA THR A 30 10.93 23.69 -46.85
C THR A 30 9.50 23.66 -46.29
N ALA A 31 8.61 22.89 -46.94
CA ALA A 31 7.24 22.71 -46.47
C ALA A 31 7.17 22.20 -45.01
N LEU A 32 8.10 21.33 -44.59
CA LEU A 32 8.18 20.84 -43.21
C LEU A 32 8.58 21.95 -42.23
N GLN A 33 9.52 22.83 -42.59
CA GLN A 33 9.88 23.98 -41.77
C GLN A 33 8.71 24.96 -41.62
N VAL A 34 7.94 25.19 -42.69
CA VAL A 34 6.71 26.00 -42.64
C VAL A 34 5.67 25.33 -41.74
N LYS A 35 5.43 24.03 -41.88
CA LYS A 35 4.46 23.27 -41.07
C LYS A 35 4.82 23.26 -39.58
N ARG A 36 6.10 23.06 -39.23
CA ARG A 36 6.61 23.16 -37.85
C ARG A 36 6.44 24.57 -37.28
N THR A 37 6.76 25.58 -38.08
CA THR A 37 6.60 26.99 -37.69
C THR A 37 5.14 27.36 -37.45
N LEU A 38 4.23 26.87 -38.29
CA LEU A 38 2.79 27.05 -38.11
C LEU A 38 2.25 26.28 -36.90
N ALA A 39 2.74 25.07 -36.63
CA ALA A 39 2.34 24.30 -35.44
C ALA A 39 2.69 25.06 -34.14
N LEU A 40 3.91 25.63 -34.07
CA LEU A 40 4.34 26.48 -32.95
C LEU A 40 3.57 27.80 -32.89
N GLY A 41 3.30 28.43 -34.05
CA GLY A 41 2.50 29.64 -34.14
C GLY A 41 1.04 29.44 -33.73
N ASN A 42 0.49 28.25 -33.97
CA ASN A 42 -0.87 27.87 -33.60
C ASN A 42 -1.03 27.52 -32.12
N LEU A 43 0.04 27.41 -31.32
CA LEU A 43 -0.06 27.24 -29.86
C LEU A 43 -0.85 28.37 -29.21
N MET A 44 -1.41 28.14 -28.01
CA MET A 44 -2.10 29.22 -27.29
C MET A 44 -1.14 30.40 -27.04
N PRO A 45 -1.60 31.67 -27.14
CA PRO A 45 -0.73 32.84 -26.99
C PRO A 45 0.12 32.82 -25.72
N ARG A 46 -0.48 32.40 -24.59
CA ARG A 46 0.20 32.24 -23.30
C ARG A 46 1.41 31.31 -23.37
N ILE A 47 1.29 30.17 -24.06
CA ILE A 47 2.39 29.20 -24.25
C ILE A 47 3.54 29.84 -25.05
N ARG A 48 3.24 30.62 -26.09
CA ARG A 48 4.26 31.33 -26.87
C ARG A 48 4.97 32.40 -26.02
N THR A 49 4.22 33.13 -25.18
CA THR A 49 4.80 34.11 -24.24
C THR A 49 5.70 33.44 -23.21
N LEU A 50 5.30 32.30 -22.66
CA LEU A 50 6.11 31.53 -21.71
C LEU A 50 7.45 31.10 -22.34
N TYR A 51 7.42 30.61 -23.58
CA TYR A 51 8.66 30.27 -24.30
C TYR A 51 9.50 31.52 -24.59
N LYS A 52 8.88 32.63 -25.05
CA LYS A 52 9.58 33.89 -25.32
C LYS A 52 10.30 34.43 -24.07
N GLY A 53 9.68 34.28 -22.90
CA GLY A 53 10.24 34.68 -21.61
C GLY A 53 11.25 33.67 -21.01
N GLY A 54 11.47 32.53 -21.65
CA GLY A 54 12.38 31.49 -21.16
C GLY A 54 11.82 30.61 -20.04
N HIS A 55 10.50 30.66 -19.78
CA HIS A 55 9.85 29.87 -18.72
C HIS A 55 9.64 28.40 -19.10
N ILE A 56 9.65 28.08 -20.40
CA ILE A 56 9.59 26.71 -20.91
C ILE A 56 10.67 26.50 -21.94
N ASP A 57 11.21 25.28 -21.97
CA ASP A 57 12.26 24.89 -22.90
C ASP A 57 11.71 24.52 -24.29
N VAL A 58 12.64 24.33 -25.23
CA VAL A 58 12.32 23.95 -26.61
C VAL A 58 11.64 22.59 -26.71
N THR A 59 11.92 21.66 -25.80
CA THR A 59 11.33 20.31 -25.79
C THR A 59 9.84 20.38 -25.43
N THR A 60 9.52 21.14 -24.40
CA THR A 60 8.15 21.30 -23.88
C THR A 60 7.26 22.00 -24.91
N VAL A 61 7.73 23.12 -25.50
CA VAL A 61 6.94 23.84 -26.51
C VAL A 61 6.67 22.98 -27.75
N ARG A 62 7.60 22.08 -28.12
CA ARG A 62 7.40 21.11 -29.21
C ARG A 62 6.39 20.03 -28.84
N HIS A 63 6.47 19.42 -27.67
CA HIS A 63 5.49 18.40 -27.25
C HIS A 63 4.07 18.97 -27.11
N LEU A 64 3.92 20.24 -26.69
CA LEU A 64 2.62 20.91 -26.65
C LEU A 64 1.96 21.07 -28.04
N THR A 65 2.71 20.86 -29.13
CA THR A 65 2.12 20.81 -30.48
C THR A 65 1.37 19.50 -30.77
N LEU A 66 1.64 18.42 -30.01
CA LEU A 66 0.90 17.14 -30.07
C LEU A 66 -0.45 17.22 -29.33
N ALA A 67 -0.57 18.15 -28.39
CA ALA A 67 -1.74 18.31 -27.55
C ALA A 67 -2.89 18.98 -28.30
N SER A 68 -4.10 18.46 -28.12
CA SER A 68 -5.33 19.15 -28.51
C SER A 68 -5.49 20.48 -27.77
N LYS A 69 -6.38 21.36 -28.24
CA LYS A 69 -6.65 22.64 -27.56
C LYS A 69 -7.22 22.47 -26.15
N ALA A 70 -8.00 21.41 -25.91
CA ALA A 70 -8.45 21.05 -24.58
C ALA A 70 -7.26 20.71 -23.68
N GLN A 71 -6.38 19.81 -24.14
CA GLN A 71 -5.18 19.41 -23.41
C GLN A 71 -4.19 20.56 -23.18
N GLN A 72 -4.01 21.49 -24.13
CA GLN A 72 -3.18 22.69 -23.92
C GLN A 72 -3.73 23.60 -22.80
N ARG A 73 -5.05 23.74 -22.72
CA ARG A 73 -5.71 24.50 -21.67
C ARG A 73 -5.63 23.77 -20.33
N ASP A 74 -5.81 22.46 -20.32
CA ASP A 74 -5.68 21.66 -19.10
C ASP A 74 -4.23 21.66 -18.60
N TRP A 75 -3.25 21.63 -19.50
CA TRP A 75 -1.85 21.83 -19.15
C TRP A 75 -1.54 23.24 -18.61
N LEU A 76 -2.15 24.30 -19.15
CA LEU A 76 -2.02 25.65 -18.59
C LEU A 76 -2.66 25.77 -17.21
N LYS A 77 -3.81 25.12 -16.97
CA LYS A 77 -4.39 25.05 -15.62
C LYS A 77 -3.43 24.37 -14.64
N LEU A 78 -2.81 23.26 -15.05
CA LEU A 78 -1.78 22.60 -14.25
C LEU A 78 -0.55 23.48 -13.99
N LEU A 79 -0.27 24.46 -14.86
CA LEU A 79 0.86 25.38 -14.70
C LEU A 79 0.52 26.57 -13.79
N ASP A 80 -0.75 27.00 -13.79
CA ASP A 80 -1.24 28.11 -12.97
C ASP A 80 -1.66 27.65 -11.55
N ASP A 81 -1.78 26.34 -11.33
CA ASP A 81 -2.08 25.72 -10.04
C ASP A 81 -0.79 25.52 -9.23
N GLU A 82 -0.71 26.15 -8.06
CA GLU A 82 0.46 26.11 -7.18
C GLU A 82 0.71 24.72 -6.56
N ASP A 83 -0.33 23.88 -6.49
CA ASP A 83 -0.28 22.54 -5.91
C ASP A 83 -0.11 21.43 -6.96
N ALA A 84 -0.26 21.78 -8.25
CA ALA A 84 -0.13 20.84 -9.35
C ALA A 84 1.25 20.90 -10.01
N TYR A 85 1.71 19.74 -10.49
CA TYR A 85 2.91 19.67 -11.32
C TYR A 85 2.52 19.60 -12.80
N ALA A 86 2.71 20.70 -13.54
CA ALA A 86 2.62 20.68 -14.99
C ALA A 86 3.77 19.84 -15.58
N PRO A 87 3.48 18.71 -16.26
CA PRO A 87 4.54 17.90 -16.84
C PRO A 87 5.25 18.67 -17.97
N VAL A 88 6.58 18.68 -17.93
CA VAL A 88 7.47 19.29 -18.95
C VAL A 88 8.36 18.24 -19.58
N GLY A 89 8.99 18.56 -20.72
CA GLY A 89 9.89 17.64 -21.41
C GLY A 89 9.20 16.31 -21.76
N HIS A 90 9.85 15.17 -21.51
CA HIS A 90 9.36 13.84 -21.91
C HIS A 90 8.09 13.39 -21.17
N ARG A 91 7.93 13.75 -19.89
CA ARG A 91 6.76 13.35 -19.07
C ARG A 91 5.44 13.89 -19.62
N LEU A 92 5.50 15.04 -20.30
CA LEU A 92 4.33 15.60 -20.98
C LEU A 92 3.77 14.62 -22.03
N LYS A 93 4.62 13.82 -22.66
CA LYS A 93 4.21 12.90 -23.72
C LYS A 93 3.42 11.71 -23.18
N GLU A 94 3.83 11.12 -22.06
CA GLU A 94 3.11 10.02 -21.40
C GLU A 94 1.72 10.44 -20.91
N TRP A 95 1.64 11.66 -20.36
CA TRP A 95 0.39 12.26 -19.92
C TRP A 95 -0.61 12.45 -21.08
N LEU A 96 -0.12 12.83 -22.26
CA LEU A 96 -0.97 13.01 -23.44
C LEU A 96 -1.61 11.70 -23.96
N PHE A 97 -1.07 10.52 -23.62
CA PHE A 97 -1.46 9.22 -24.21
C PHE A 97 -2.06 8.18 -23.22
N GLY A 98 -2.45 8.58 -22.02
CA GLY A 98 -3.17 7.67 -21.11
C GLY A 98 -2.29 6.59 -20.46
N GLY A 99 -1.06 6.94 -20.09
CA GLY A 99 -0.18 6.11 -19.26
C GLY A 99 1.02 5.50 -20.00
N ALA A 100 0.91 5.27 -21.31
CA ALA A 100 2.06 4.84 -22.12
C ALA A 100 2.01 5.47 -23.51
N SER A 101 3.13 6.03 -23.94
CA SER A 101 3.30 6.47 -25.34
C SER A 101 3.62 5.24 -26.19
N ILE A 102 2.59 4.58 -26.71
CA ILE A 102 2.72 3.37 -27.54
C ILE A 102 2.89 3.80 -29.01
N PRO A 103 4.06 3.59 -29.62
CA PRO A 103 4.29 3.96 -31.01
C PRO A 103 3.48 3.03 -31.93
N THR A 104 2.98 3.55 -33.04
CA THR A 104 2.20 2.74 -33.99
C THR A 104 3.00 1.61 -34.64
N SER A 105 4.34 1.65 -34.56
CA SER A 105 5.24 0.63 -35.08
C SER A 105 5.18 -0.71 -34.35
N VAL A 106 4.62 -0.78 -33.13
CA VAL A 106 4.52 -2.05 -32.36
C VAL A 106 3.24 -2.85 -32.62
N ALA A 107 2.31 -2.30 -33.41
CA ALA A 107 1.05 -2.97 -33.68
C ALA A 107 1.22 -4.22 -34.53
N LEU A 108 0.66 -5.34 -34.06
CA LEU A 108 0.64 -6.59 -34.82
C LEU A 108 -0.50 -6.63 -35.85
N PHE A 109 -1.48 -5.74 -35.66
CA PHE A 109 -2.63 -5.55 -36.54
C PHE A 109 -2.40 -4.38 -37.52
N PRO A 110 -3.08 -4.38 -38.69
CA PRO A 110 -2.91 -3.33 -39.68
C PRO A 110 -3.61 -2.04 -39.25
N LEU A 111 -2.93 -0.90 -39.40
CA LEU A 111 -3.39 0.40 -38.87
C LEU A 111 -4.58 1.00 -39.64
N ASP A 112 -4.81 0.58 -40.88
CA ASP A 112 -5.96 1.00 -41.70
C ASP A 112 -7.29 0.42 -41.20
N ALA A 113 -7.26 -0.75 -40.55
CA ALA A 113 -8.40 -1.38 -39.90
C ALA A 113 -8.61 -0.91 -38.45
N TYR A 114 -7.70 -0.10 -37.90
CA TYR A 114 -7.79 0.39 -36.54
C TYR A 114 -8.74 1.57 -36.44
N THR A 115 -9.75 1.46 -35.56
CA THR A 115 -10.80 2.48 -35.41
C THR A 115 -10.46 3.55 -34.36
N GLY A 116 -9.40 3.36 -33.58
CA GLY A 116 -8.96 4.32 -32.57
C GLY A 116 -8.09 5.45 -33.15
N GLY A 117 -7.91 6.53 -32.38
CA GLY A 117 -7.14 7.71 -32.83
C GLY A 117 -5.62 7.50 -32.90
N ILE A 118 -4.95 8.21 -33.81
CA ILE A 118 -3.48 8.24 -33.99
C ILE A 118 -2.99 9.70 -34.01
N VAL A 119 -1.87 9.97 -33.34
CA VAL A 119 -1.24 11.31 -33.26
C VAL A 119 0.17 11.28 -33.85
N SER A 120 0.47 12.17 -34.80
CA SER A 120 1.78 12.23 -35.49
C SER A 120 2.69 13.32 -34.94
N ASP A 121 3.95 12.98 -34.65
CA ASP A 121 4.96 13.93 -34.15
C ASP A 121 5.63 14.70 -35.29
N LEU A 122 5.42 16.02 -35.34
CA LEU A 122 6.01 16.89 -36.37
C LEU A 122 7.49 17.22 -36.09
N PHE A 123 7.98 16.99 -34.88
CA PHE A 123 9.35 17.28 -34.45
C PHE A 123 10.21 16.01 -34.29
N GLY A 124 9.57 14.83 -34.27
CA GLY A 124 10.20 13.51 -34.34
C GLY A 124 9.84 12.72 -35.61
N GLU A 125 10.09 11.41 -35.59
CA GLU A 125 9.80 10.49 -36.71
C GLU A 125 8.61 9.55 -36.42
N ASP A 126 8.11 9.51 -35.18
CA ASP A 126 7.11 8.54 -34.71
C ASP A 126 5.66 9.06 -34.74
N SER A 127 4.71 8.12 -34.82
CA SER A 127 3.28 8.33 -34.53
C SER A 127 2.83 7.42 -33.38
N TYR A 128 1.79 7.81 -32.65
CA TYR A 128 1.37 7.14 -31.41
C TYR A 128 -0.13 6.88 -31.37
N PHE A 129 -0.54 5.82 -30.67
CA PHE A 129 -1.94 5.52 -30.39
C PHE A 129 -2.54 6.48 -29.35
N ALA A 130 -3.78 6.88 -29.54
CA ALA A 130 -4.49 7.76 -28.61
C ALA A 130 -5.08 7.04 -27.38
N SER A 131 -5.20 5.70 -27.40
CA SER A 131 -5.72 4.88 -26.29
C SER A 131 -4.99 3.53 -26.17
N SER A 132 -4.54 3.20 -24.96
CA SER A 132 -3.82 1.96 -24.64
C SER A 132 -4.73 0.74 -24.52
N GLU A 133 -5.92 0.88 -23.95
CA GLU A 133 -6.89 -0.21 -23.77
C GLU A 133 -7.39 -0.78 -25.11
N GLN A 134 -7.76 0.11 -26.03
CA GLN A 134 -8.23 -0.28 -27.37
C GLN A 134 -7.13 -1.00 -28.17
N PHE A 135 -5.89 -0.57 -28.00
CA PHE A 135 -4.73 -1.29 -28.54
C PHE A 135 -4.65 -2.72 -27.99
N TRP A 136 -4.74 -2.94 -26.67
CA TRP A 136 -4.58 -4.26 -26.05
C TRP A 136 -5.65 -5.28 -26.42
N GLN A 137 -6.89 -4.83 -26.63
CA GLN A 137 -7.95 -5.70 -27.12
C GLN A 137 -7.66 -6.20 -28.55
N ALA A 138 -7.28 -5.28 -29.44
CA ALA A 138 -6.93 -5.61 -30.83
C ALA A 138 -5.67 -6.51 -30.90
N GLN A 139 -4.69 -6.25 -30.04
CA GLN A 139 -3.44 -7.02 -29.99
C GLN A 139 -3.66 -8.47 -29.54
N ARG A 140 -4.43 -8.73 -28.46
CA ARG A 140 -4.71 -10.10 -27.97
C ARG A 140 -5.47 -10.95 -28.97
N ALA A 141 -6.48 -10.38 -29.62
CA ALA A 141 -7.23 -11.08 -30.67
C ALA A 141 -6.31 -11.50 -31.83
N THR A 142 -5.39 -10.62 -32.21
CA THR A 142 -4.41 -10.90 -33.27
C THR A 142 -3.38 -11.96 -32.85
N VAL A 143 -2.95 -11.96 -31.59
CA VAL A 143 -2.03 -12.97 -31.04
C VAL A 143 -2.65 -14.37 -31.07
N GLU A 144 -3.90 -14.52 -30.63
CA GLU A 144 -4.56 -15.85 -30.66
C GLU A 144 -4.72 -16.36 -32.09
N MET A 145 -5.13 -15.48 -33.02
CA MET A 145 -5.20 -15.81 -34.45
C MET A 145 -3.85 -16.28 -35.01
N LYS A 146 -2.74 -15.64 -34.61
CA LYS A 146 -1.39 -16.06 -35.01
C LYS A 146 -0.99 -17.38 -34.35
N ALA A 147 -1.37 -17.60 -33.09
CA ALA A 147 -1.13 -18.85 -32.39
C ALA A 147 -1.83 -20.03 -33.09
N ASP A 148 -3.08 -19.84 -33.50
CA ASP A 148 -3.83 -20.81 -34.31
C ASP A 148 -3.18 -21.08 -35.66
N ALA A 149 -2.71 -20.04 -36.37
CA ALA A 149 -1.99 -20.23 -37.63
C ALA A 149 -0.72 -21.10 -37.46
N TYR A 150 0.06 -20.89 -36.40
CA TYR A 150 1.20 -21.76 -36.10
C TYR A 150 0.78 -23.21 -35.80
N ARG A 151 -0.34 -23.41 -35.10
CA ARG A 151 -0.89 -24.75 -34.86
C ARG A 151 -1.26 -25.42 -36.19
N ASP A 152 -1.93 -24.70 -37.09
CA ASP A 152 -2.33 -25.18 -38.42
C ASP A 152 -1.14 -25.50 -39.33
N GLU A 153 -0.04 -24.77 -39.20
CA GLU A 153 1.21 -25.07 -39.89
C GLU A 153 1.88 -26.37 -39.38
N GLY A 154 1.36 -26.99 -38.32
CA GLY A 154 1.85 -28.25 -37.77
C GLY A 154 2.97 -28.10 -36.73
N TRP A 155 3.04 -26.95 -36.04
CA TRP A 155 3.85 -26.84 -34.84
C TRP A 155 3.29 -27.74 -33.75
N GLN A 156 4.18 -28.46 -33.03
CA GLN A 156 3.73 -29.47 -32.06
C GLN A 156 3.03 -28.86 -30.83
N ASP A 157 3.38 -27.60 -30.50
CA ASP A 157 2.80 -26.84 -29.41
C ASP A 157 3.07 -25.34 -29.60
N VAL A 158 2.15 -24.50 -29.12
CA VAL A 158 2.24 -23.04 -29.17
C VAL A 158 1.86 -22.47 -27.81
N VAL A 159 2.82 -21.80 -27.17
CA VAL A 159 2.73 -21.23 -25.83
C VAL A 159 2.63 -19.72 -25.96
N ILE A 160 1.54 -19.14 -25.45
CA ILE A 160 1.41 -17.69 -25.30
C ILE A 160 1.85 -17.36 -23.88
N LEU A 161 2.85 -16.48 -23.74
CA LEU A 161 3.33 -16.02 -22.44
C LEU A 161 2.44 -14.90 -21.91
N GLU A 162 2.48 -14.68 -20.59
CA GLU A 162 1.75 -13.58 -19.97
C GLU A 162 2.37 -12.22 -20.41
N PRO A 163 1.58 -11.13 -20.55
CA PRO A 163 2.12 -9.82 -20.90
C PRO A 163 3.19 -9.34 -19.92
N GLY A 164 4.34 -8.91 -20.44
CA GLY A 164 5.51 -8.49 -19.65
C GLY A 164 6.42 -9.64 -19.20
N GLU A 165 6.00 -10.90 -19.39
CA GLU A 165 6.87 -12.06 -19.22
C GLU A 165 7.91 -12.09 -20.35
N TYR A 166 9.19 -12.04 -19.98
CA TYR A 166 10.28 -12.08 -20.93
C TYR A 166 10.57 -13.51 -21.35
N PHE A 167 10.72 -13.73 -22.65
CA PHE A 167 11.29 -14.97 -23.15
C PHE A 167 12.81 -14.99 -22.83
N HIS A 168 13.15 -15.63 -21.71
CA HIS A 168 14.53 -15.80 -21.29
C HIS A 168 15.23 -16.82 -22.19
N THR A 169 15.98 -16.31 -23.17
CA THR A 169 16.70 -17.15 -24.15
C THR A 169 17.72 -18.08 -23.49
N TRP A 170 18.22 -17.77 -22.28
CA TRP A 170 19.13 -18.63 -21.53
C TRP A 170 18.44 -19.80 -20.81
N GLU A 171 17.11 -19.78 -20.67
CA GLU A 171 16.32 -20.90 -20.09
C GLU A 171 15.73 -21.83 -21.17
N HIS A 172 16.01 -21.52 -22.44
CA HIS A 172 15.46 -22.19 -23.59
C HIS A 172 16.57 -22.61 -24.55
N GLU A 173 16.37 -23.74 -25.21
CA GLU A 173 17.29 -24.24 -26.22
C GLU A 173 16.58 -24.39 -27.56
N ARG A 174 17.32 -24.13 -28.64
CA ARG A 174 16.80 -24.24 -30.00
C ARG A 174 16.54 -25.70 -30.33
N LEU A 175 15.31 -26.01 -30.69
CA LEU A 175 14.91 -27.32 -31.18
C LEU A 175 14.06 -27.15 -32.45
N PRO A 176 14.46 -27.74 -33.59
CA PRO A 176 13.68 -27.63 -34.81
C PRO A 176 12.25 -28.17 -34.65
N LYS A 177 11.29 -27.58 -35.38
CA LYS A 177 9.88 -28.03 -35.44
C LYS A 177 9.73 -29.54 -35.61
N LYS A 178 10.51 -30.15 -36.51
CA LYS A 178 10.51 -31.61 -36.78
C LYS A 178 10.98 -32.47 -35.60
N LYS A 179 11.73 -31.89 -34.67
CA LYS A 179 12.24 -32.55 -33.46
C LYS A 179 11.42 -32.20 -32.21
N GLY A 180 10.30 -31.48 -32.36
CA GLY A 180 9.40 -31.11 -31.26
C GLY A 180 9.63 -29.74 -30.66
N GLY A 181 10.28 -28.83 -31.39
CA GLY A 181 10.28 -27.42 -31.04
C GLY A 181 8.89 -26.81 -30.97
N ARG A 182 8.70 -25.87 -30.05
CA ARG A 182 7.48 -25.10 -29.83
C ARG A 182 7.64 -23.67 -30.35
N VAL A 183 6.52 -22.97 -30.49
CA VAL A 183 6.49 -21.52 -30.66
C VAL A 183 6.13 -20.88 -29.33
N TYR A 184 6.94 -19.94 -28.85
CA TYR A 184 6.60 -19.08 -27.73
C TYR A 184 6.27 -17.68 -28.25
N ILE A 185 5.13 -17.15 -27.84
CA ILE A 185 4.71 -15.80 -28.21
C ILE A 185 4.89 -14.92 -26.98
N ALA A 186 5.91 -14.05 -27.02
CA ALA A 186 6.24 -13.12 -25.96
C ALA A 186 5.65 -11.75 -26.29
N ILE A 187 5.05 -11.11 -25.28
CA ILE A 187 4.39 -9.81 -25.41
C ILE A 187 5.07 -8.85 -24.44
N ASP A 188 5.75 -7.83 -24.95
CA ASP A 188 6.43 -6.83 -24.14
C ASP A 188 5.45 -5.81 -23.52
N SER A 189 5.93 -5.04 -22.55
CA SER A 189 5.13 -4.06 -21.81
C SER A 189 4.68 -2.85 -22.63
N ARG A 190 5.31 -2.60 -23.78
CA ARG A 190 4.91 -1.58 -24.76
C ARG A 190 4.05 -2.17 -25.89
N GLY A 191 3.65 -3.43 -25.76
CA GLY A 191 2.78 -4.12 -26.70
C GLY A 191 3.50 -4.75 -27.88
N GLY A 192 4.82 -4.65 -27.98
CA GLY A 192 5.59 -5.35 -29.00
C GLY A 192 5.46 -6.87 -28.82
N VAL A 193 5.26 -7.60 -29.91
CA VAL A 193 5.09 -9.05 -29.89
C VAL A 193 6.26 -9.69 -30.61
N THR A 194 6.91 -10.65 -29.96
CA THR A 194 8.00 -11.43 -30.54
C THR A 194 7.63 -12.90 -30.58
N PHE A 195 7.86 -13.52 -31.73
CA PHE A 195 7.61 -14.94 -31.95
C PHE A 195 8.93 -15.70 -31.87
N HIS A 196 9.05 -16.58 -30.87
CA HIS A 196 10.21 -17.42 -30.65
C HIS A 196 9.90 -18.83 -31.15
N GLU A 197 10.22 -19.05 -32.40
CA GLU A 197 10.01 -20.34 -33.07
C GLU A 197 11.12 -21.34 -32.78
N GLY A 198 10.75 -22.60 -32.54
CA GLY A 198 11.70 -23.69 -32.45
C GLY A 198 12.50 -23.65 -31.16
N TYR A 199 11.81 -23.53 -30.05
CA TYR A 199 12.40 -23.58 -28.71
C TYR A 199 11.72 -24.62 -27.84
N VAL A 200 12.45 -25.08 -26.83
CA VAL A 200 11.96 -25.86 -25.69
C VAL A 200 12.71 -25.40 -24.44
N THR A 201 12.23 -25.74 -23.26
CA THR A 201 12.98 -25.42 -22.03
C THR A 201 14.31 -26.20 -21.97
N THR A 202 15.32 -25.66 -21.31
CA THR A 202 16.61 -26.35 -21.07
C THR A 202 16.43 -27.74 -20.43
N LYS A 203 15.40 -27.91 -19.58
CA LYS A 203 15.08 -29.21 -18.97
C LYS A 203 14.59 -30.23 -20.02
N GLU A 204 13.75 -29.79 -20.95
CA GLU A 204 13.23 -30.63 -22.03
C GLU A 204 14.30 -30.92 -23.09
N ALA A 205 15.15 -29.94 -23.43
CA ALA A 205 16.27 -30.15 -24.35
C ALA A 205 17.22 -31.23 -23.82
N ARG A 206 17.60 -31.15 -22.54
CA ARG A 206 18.39 -32.20 -21.87
C ARG A 206 17.71 -33.58 -21.86
N LYS A 207 16.37 -33.62 -21.86
CA LYS A 207 15.61 -34.88 -21.95
C LYS A 207 15.68 -35.46 -23.37
N VAL A 208 15.57 -34.61 -24.39
CA VAL A 208 15.73 -35.00 -25.80
C VAL A 208 17.16 -35.47 -26.11
N GLU A 209 18.18 -34.78 -25.61
CA GLU A 209 19.59 -35.18 -25.76
C GLU A 209 19.86 -36.56 -25.17
N LYS A 210 19.18 -36.90 -24.07
CA LYS A 210 19.24 -38.23 -23.44
C LYS A 210 18.40 -39.29 -24.17
N GLY A 211 17.93 -39.01 -25.38
CA GLY A 211 17.13 -39.92 -26.20
C GLY A 211 15.67 -40.04 -25.76
N GLY A 212 15.21 -39.18 -24.83
CA GLY A 212 13.82 -39.14 -24.38
C GLY A 212 12.93 -38.41 -25.37
N ALA A 213 11.73 -38.94 -25.63
CA ALA A 213 10.72 -38.21 -26.39
C ALA A 213 10.15 -37.06 -25.55
N ILE A 214 9.87 -35.93 -26.19
CA ILE A 214 9.00 -34.90 -25.59
C ILE A 214 7.60 -35.48 -25.61
N GLU A 215 7.07 -35.80 -24.42
CA GLU A 215 5.72 -36.33 -24.29
C GLU A 215 4.72 -35.25 -24.71
N ARG A 216 3.87 -35.59 -25.68
CA ARG A 216 2.68 -34.80 -25.97
C ARG A 216 1.78 -34.90 -24.75
N LYS A 217 1.66 -33.81 -23.98
CA LYS A 217 0.75 -33.77 -22.84
C LYS A 217 -0.67 -33.96 -23.40
N ALA A 218 -1.20 -35.18 -23.28
CA ALA A 218 -2.57 -35.48 -23.69
C ALA A 218 -3.49 -34.57 -22.89
N ARG A 219 -4.52 -34.03 -23.55
CA ARG A 219 -5.42 -33.09 -22.92
C ARG A 219 -6.07 -33.77 -21.71
N PRO A 220 -6.02 -33.16 -20.51
CA PRO A 220 -6.59 -33.76 -19.31
C PRO A 220 -8.10 -33.97 -19.46
N GLU A 221 -8.62 -35.08 -18.89
CA GLU A 221 -10.05 -35.48 -18.95
C GLU A 221 -10.94 -34.36 -18.42
N LEU A 222 -10.55 -33.80 -17.28
CA LEU A 222 -10.99 -32.47 -16.89
C LEU A 222 -10.00 -31.48 -17.48
N SER A 223 -10.47 -30.64 -18.40
CA SER A 223 -9.74 -29.41 -18.72
C SER A 223 -9.36 -28.69 -17.41
N ALA A 224 -8.28 -27.90 -17.39
CA ALA A 224 -7.93 -27.12 -16.20
C ALA A 224 -9.15 -26.32 -15.63
N PRO A 225 -10.04 -25.76 -16.47
CA PRO A 225 -11.32 -25.22 -16.01
C PRO A 225 -12.24 -26.21 -15.27
N LEU A 226 -12.38 -27.45 -15.72
CA LEU A 226 -13.26 -28.45 -15.11
C LEU A 226 -12.67 -29.07 -13.83
N ALA A 227 -11.34 -29.19 -13.74
CA ALA A 227 -10.69 -29.59 -12.49
C ALA A 227 -10.91 -28.54 -11.40
N ASN A 228 -10.78 -27.26 -11.79
CA ASN A 228 -11.10 -26.14 -10.92
C ASN A 228 -12.56 -26.19 -10.43
N TYR A 229 -13.50 -26.49 -11.32
CA TYR A 229 -14.92 -26.63 -10.97
C TYR A 229 -15.17 -27.64 -9.83
N VAL A 230 -14.57 -28.83 -9.89
CA VAL A 230 -14.74 -29.87 -8.86
C VAL A 230 -14.12 -29.44 -7.53
N THR A 231 -12.91 -28.90 -7.56
CA THR A 231 -12.21 -28.40 -6.37
C THR A 231 -13.07 -27.36 -5.63
N LEU A 232 -13.66 -26.42 -6.37
CA LEU A 232 -14.50 -25.37 -5.80
C LEU A 232 -15.79 -25.92 -5.17
N HIS A 233 -16.41 -26.95 -5.75
CA HIS A 233 -17.61 -27.57 -5.15
C HIS A 233 -17.30 -28.30 -3.84
N ARG A 234 -16.16 -28.96 -3.75
CA ARG A 234 -15.73 -29.62 -2.51
C ARG A 234 -15.40 -28.62 -1.43
N TYR A 235 -14.67 -27.57 -1.78
CA TYR A 235 -14.43 -26.43 -0.91
C TYR A 235 -15.75 -25.88 -0.35
N ALA A 236 -16.73 -25.59 -1.21
CA ALA A 236 -18.02 -25.03 -0.80
C ALA A 236 -18.75 -25.91 0.24
N ALA A 237 -18.73 -27.24 0.09
CA ALA A 237 -19.37 -28.15 1.03
C ALA A 237 -18.70 -28.14 2.41
N VAL A 238 -17.36 -28.12 2.45
CA VAL A 238 -16.60 -28.04 3.71
C VAL A 238 -16.79 -26.69 4.38
N SER A 239 -16.71 -25.60 3.61
CA SER A 239 -16.92 -24.24 4.12
C SER A 239 -18.31 -24.07 4.73
N ALA A 240 -19.35 -24.66 4.12
CA ALA A 240 -20.70 -24.63 4.67
C ALA A 240 -20.82 -25.34 6.03
N ARG A 241 -20.11 -26.46 6.21
CA ARG A 241 -20.10 -27.19 7.50
C ARG A 241 -19.23 -26.50 8.55
N LEU A 242 -18.09 -25.94 8.15
CA LEU A 242 -17.23 -25.18 9.06
C LEU A 242 -17.95 -23.94 9.61
N ALA A 243 -18.76 -23.29 8.77
CA ALA A 243 -19.58 -22.14 9.17
C ALA A 243 -20.56 -22.46 10.31
N GLU A 244 -21.00 -23.71 10.44
CA GLU A 244 -21.89 -24.18 11.53
C GLU A 244 -21.12 -24.61 12.79
N ALA A 245 -19.80 -24.55 12.77
CA ALA A 245 -18.93 -25.02 13.85
C ALA A 245 -17.95 -23.93 14.34
N PRO A 246 -18.45 -22.83 14.94
CA PRO A 246 -17.62 -21.66 15.30
C PRO A 246 -16.48 -21.99 16.27
N ALA A 247 -16.67 -22.91 17.21
CA ALA A 247 -15.61 -23.33 18.14
C ALA A 247 -14.46 -24.07 17.43
N ILE A 248 -14.78 -24.83 16.37
CA ILE A 248 -13.80 -25.52 15.53
C ILE A 248 -13.14 -24.52 14.57
N ALA A 249 -13.93 -23.62 14.00
CA ALA A 249 -13.44 -22.54 13.15
C ALA A 249 -12.44 -21.64 13.89
N LEU A 250 -12.70 -21.29 15.15
CA LEU A 250 -11.78 -20.53 16.01
C LEU A 250 -10.45 -21.25 16.21
N ARG A 251 -10.47 -22.54 16.55
CA ARG A 251 -9.25 -23.34 16.72
C ARG A 251 -8.48 -23.47 15.41
N LEU A 252 -9.17 -23.61 14.28
CA LEU A 252 -8.54 -23.65 12.97
C LEU A 252 -7.94 -22.28 12.60
N MET A 253 -8.61 -21.18 12.94
CA MET A 253 -8.14 -19.80 12.76
C MET A 253 -6.83 -19.57 13.53
N VAL A 254 -6.79 -19.94 14.81
CA VAL A 254 -5.57 -19.85 15.64
C VAL A 254 -4.46 -20.71 15.04
N ALA A 255 -4.77 -21.91 14.54
CA ALA A 255 -3.79 -22.75 13.86
C ALA A 255 -3.20 -22.08 12.62
N HIS A 256 -4.02 -21.39 11.82
CA HIS A 256 -3.55 -20.65 10.64
C HIS A 256 -2.69 -19.45 11.03
N ALA A 257 -3.06 -18.71 12.06
CA ALA A 257 -2.27 -17.56 12.52
C ALA A 257 -0.87 -17.97 13.02
N ILE A 258 -0.75 -19.16 13.61
CA ILE A 258 0.52 -19.69 14.10
C ILE A 258 1.35 -20.35 12.99
N ALA A 259 0.75 -21.29 12.24
CA ALA A 259 1.45 -22.14 11.28
C ALA A 259 1.51 -21.55 9.86
N GLY A 260 0.65 -20.59 9.53
CA GLY A 260 0.48 -20.05 8.18
C GLY A 260 -0.24 -21.00 7.22
N SER A 261 -0.62 -20.48 6.05
CA SER A 261 -1.12 -21.24 4.91
C SER A 261 -0.88 -20.47 3.60
N ASP A 262 -1.24 -21.04 2.45
CA ASP A 262 -1.08 -20.37 1.16
C ASP A 262 -1.97 -19.14 0.98
N LEU A 263 -3.12 -19.08 1.66
CA LEU A 263 -4.12 -18.01 1.55
C LEU A 263 -4.20 -17.10 2.77
N TRP A 264 -3.52 -17.47 3.84
CA TRP A 264 -3.49 -16.72 5.08
C TRP A 264 -2.05 -16.73 5.59
N ASP A 265 -1.44 -15.55 5.54
CA ASP A 265 -0.15 -15.28 6.15
C ASP A 265 -0.33 -14.25 7.26
N VAL A 266 0.39 -14.42 8.36
CA VAL A 266 0.40 -13.47 9.47
C VAL A 266 1.86 -13.19 9.82
N GLU A 267 2.20 -11.91 9.76
CA GLU A 267 3.54 -11.43 10.10
C GLU A 267 3.55 -10.85 11.51
N ILE A 268 4.65 -11.08 12.22
CA ILE A 268 4.90 -10.50 13.54
C ILE A 268 5.25 -9.02 13.36
N GLN A 269 4.76 -8.16 14.24
CA GLN A 269 5.15 -6.75 14.27
C GLN A 269 6.66 -6.61 14.51
N THR A 270 7.36 -5.94 13.59
CA THR A 270 8.79 -5.68 13.74
C THR A 270 9.06 -4.79 14.94
N ARG A 271 9.92 -5.25 15.85
CA ARG A 271 10.31 -4.52 17.07
C ARG A 271 11.60 -3.71 16.90
N ARG A 272 12.18 -3.70 15.70
CA ARG A 272 13.46 -3.04 15.41
C ARG A 272 13.25 -1.54 15.16
N GLY A 273 13.97 -0.71 15.92
CA GLY A 273 14.02 0.74 15.74
C GLY A 273 14.80 1.19 14.51
N LYS A 274 14.64 2.47 14.12
CA LYS A 274 15.37 3.08 12.99
C LYS A 274 16.88 3.29 13.27
N SER A 275 17.28 3.20 14.52
CA SER A 275 18.67 3.18 14.97
C SER A 275 18.84 2.13 16.06
N ASP A 276 20.09 1.73 16.28
CA ASP A 276 20.41 0.77 17.34
C ASP A 276 20.02 1.33 18.72
N ALA A 277 20.19 2.63 18.95
CA ALA A 277 19.78 3.30 20.19
C ALA A 277 18.26 3.22 20.45
N ILE A 278 17.43 3.33 19.41
CA ILE A 278 15.97 3.17 19.55
C ILE A 278 15.62 1.70 19.78
N SER A 279 16.30 0.77 19.09
CA SER A 279 16.04 -0.66 19.24
C SER A 279 16.36 -1.14 20.65
N GLU A 280 17.52 -0.74 21.19
CA GLU A 280 17.96 -1.06 22.55
C GLU A 280 17.02 -0.46 23.61
N SER A 281 16.52 0.76 23.39
CA SER A 281 15.53 1.39 24.28
C SER A 281 14.20 0.60 24.31
N ILE A 282 13.72 0.11 23.16
CA ILE A 282 12.49 -0.70 23.07
C ILE A 282 12.68 -2.11 23.69
N GLU A 283 13.79 -2.78 23.40
CA GLU A 283 14.08 -4.12 23.93
C GLU A 283 14.13 -4.15 25.47
N ASN A 284 14.56 -3.06 26.09
CA ASN A 284 14.62 -2.91 27.55
C ASN A 284 13.37 -2.24 28.15
N SER A 285 12.32 -2.04 27.35
CA SER A 285 11.10 -1.38 27.80
C SER A 285 10.25 -2.27 28.73
N LEU A 286 9.46 -1.62 29.58
CA LEU A 286 8.55 -2.31 30.51
C LEU A 286 7.48 -3.14 29.79
N GLY A 287 7.00 -2.66 28.63
CA GLY A 287 6.00 -3.36 27.82
C GLY A 287 6.51 -4.71 27.29
N GLU A 288 7.74 -4.74 26.76
CA GLU A 288 8.34 -5.96 26.22
C GLU A 288 8.62 -7.02 27.30
N ALA A 289 9.08 -6.61 28.48
CA ALA A 289 9.26 -7.53 29.59
C ALA A 289 7.94 -8.17 30.07
N SER A 290 6.84 -7.41 30.02
CA SER A 290 5.53 -7.85 30.52
C SER A 290 4.87 -8.88 29.60
N ILE A 291 4.95 -8.72 28.28
CA ILE A 291 4.35 -9.65 27.31
C ILE A 291 5.05 -11.01 27.26
N ASP A 292 6.35 -11.07 27.59
CA ASP A 292 7.13 -12.32 27.55
C ASP A 292 6.60 -13.40 28.52
N ILE A 293 5.98 -13.00 29.63
CA ILE A 293 5.39 -13.93 30.59
C ILE A 293 4.26 -14.73 29.94
N TYR A 294 3.33 -14.05 29.26
CA TYR A 294 2.19 -14.69 28.59
C TYR A 294 2.63 -15.54 27.40
N ARG A 295 3.69 -15.12 26.69
CA ARG A 295 4.28 -15.89 25.60
C ARG A 295 4.73 -17.27 26.06
N ARG A 296 5.46 -17.34 27.19
CA ARG A 296 5.96 -18.62 27.74
C ARG A 296 4.83 -19.55 28.14
N GLU A 297 3.74 -19.02 28.70
CA GLU A 297 2.54 -19.81 29.02
C GLU A 297 1.91 -20.40 27.75
N ALA A 298 1.75 -19.61 26.69
CA ALA A 298 1.20 -20.07 25.42
C ALA A 298 2.08 -21.13 24.73
N LEU A 299 3.41 -20.98 24.77
CA LEU A 299 4.35 -21.99 24.25
C LEU A 299 4.22 -23.33 25.00
N SER A 300 4.10 -23.27 26.34
CA SER A 300 3.92 -24.44 27.19
C SER A 300 2.64 -25.21 26.85
N LEU A 301 1.50 -24.52 26.65
CA LEU A 301 0.22 -25.15 26.27
C LEU A 301 0.29 -25.91 24.94
N LEU A 302 1.18 -25.51 24.05
CA LEU A 302 1.38 -26.11 22.72
C LEU A 302 2.45 -27.21 22.71
N ASP A 303 3.02 -27.55 23.85
CA ASP A 303 4.17 -28.46 24.00
C ASP A 303 5.40 -28.01 23.18
N LEU A 304 5.64 -26.70 23.10
CA LEU A 304 6.75 -26.10 22.37
C LEU A 304 7.92 -25.76 23.31
N GLY A 305 9.12 -25.66 22.77
CA GLY A 305 10.31 -25.38 23.56
C GLY A 305 10.34 -23.93 24.07
N GLU A 306 10.89 -23.73 25.27
CA GLU A 306 11.10 -22.38 25.84
C GLU A 306 12.09 -21.53 25.01
N ASP A 307 12.87 -22.15 24.14
CA ASP A 307 13.81 -21.50 23.23
C ASP A 307 13.12 -20.90 21.98
N ASP A 308 11.82 -21.13 21.77
CA ASP A 308 11.05 -20.50 20.69
C ASP A 308 10.82 -19.01 21.02
N ALA A 309 11.35 -18.11 20.18
CA ALA A 309 11.27 -16.65 20.41
C ALA A 309 9.85 -16.05 20.24
N SER A 310 8.94 -16.76 19.57
CA SER A 310 7.55 -16.34 19.35
C SER A 310 6.61 -17.53 19.23
N VAL A 311 5.32 -17.30 19.48
CA VAL A 311 4.29 -18.33 19.27
C VAL A 311 3.95 -18.44 17.78
N SER A 312 3.89 -17.31 17.07
CA SER A 312 3.47 -17.22 15.66
C SER A 312 4.66 -17.10 14.69
N GLY A 313 4.50 -17.44 13.39
CA GLY A 313 5.50 -17.14 12.34
C GLY A 313 5.64 -18.19 11.21
N GLY A 314 4.57 -18.41 10.44
CA GLY A 314 4.34 -19.64 9.65
C GLY A 314 5.15 -19.90 8.36
N LYS A 315 5.80 -18.91 7.73
CA LYS A 315 6.38 -19.11 6.38
C LYS A 315 7.91 -18.99 6.28
N TYR A 316 8.52 -18.23 7.19
CA TYR A 316 9.96 -17.92 7.17
C TYR A 316 10.71 -18.35 8.44
N SER A 317 10.02 -18.95 9.41
CA SER A 317 10.68 -19.57 10.55
C SER A 317 11.39 -20.87 10.11
N SER A 318 12.53 -21.16 10.73
CA SER A 318 13.33 -22.37 10.41
C SER A 318 12.60 -23.69 10.76
N PHE A 319 11.41 -23.60 11.38
CA PHE A 319 10.56 -24.69 11.79
C PHE A 319 9.13 -24.43 11.30
N SER A 320 8.85 -24.73 10.02
CA SER A 320 7.47 -24.67 9.51
C SER A 320 6.61 -25.63 10.33
N ARG A 321 5.67 -25.08 11.11
CA ARG A 321 4.77 -25.88 11.97
C ARG A 321 3.74 -26.60 11.08
N ASP A 322 3.49 -27.88 11.34
CA ASP A 322 2.47 -28.65 10.63
C ASP A 322 1.07 -28.19 11.09
N LEU A 323 0.35 -27.48 10.19
CA LEU A 323 -0.99 -26.94 10.45
C LEU A 323 -1.96 -28.02 10.94
N GLY A 324 -1.91 -29.22 10.35
CA GLY A 324 -2.79 -30.33 10.71
C GLY A 324 -2.53 -30.81 12.14
N ARG A 325 -1.26 -30.95 12.52
CA ARG A 325 -0.89 -31.33 13.89
C ARG A 325 -1.26 -30.25 14.91
N LEU A 326 -1.02 -28.99 14.58
CA LEU A 326 -1.35 -27.87 15.47
C LEU A 326 -2.86 -27.77 15.69
N PHE A 327 -3.65 -27.88 14.62
CA PHE A 327 -5.11 -27.88 14.73
C PHE A 327 -5.60 -29.05 15.60
N LEU A 328 -5.06 -30.25 15.43
CA LEU A 328 -5.39 -31.40 16.27
C LEU A 328 -5.00 -31.16 17.75
N LYS A 329 -3.87 -30.50 18.04
CA LYS A 329 -3.48 -30.11 19.40
C LYS A 329 -4.47 -29.10 20.00
N LEU A 330 -4.83 -28.06 19.26
CA LEU A 330 -5.80 -27.06 19.71
C LEU A 330 -7.20 -27.65 19.97
N LEU A 331 -7.59 -28.71 19.26
CA LEU A 331 -8.82 -29.46 19.55
C LEU A 331 -8.79 -30.17 20.91
N THR A 332 -7.62 -30.44 21.48
CA THR A 332 -7.48 -31.05 22.81
C THR A 332 -7.52 -30.05 23.96
N LEU A 333 -7.35 -28.75 23.66
CA LEU A 333 -7.35 -27.70 24.67
C LEU A 333 -8.79 -27.23 24.96
N ASP A 334 -9.01 -26.88 26.23
CA ASP A 334 -10.22 -26.19 26.64
C ASP A 334 -10.26 -24.76 26.08
N ASP A 335 -11.42 -24.12 26.15
CA ASP A 335 -11.59 -22.79 25.58
C ASP A 335 -10.69 -21.76 26.27
N LYS A 336 -10.43 -21.91 27.58
CA LYS A 336 -9.52 -21.01 28.30
C LYS A 336 -8.10 -21.08 27.72
N GLY A 337 -7.55 -22.28 27.53
CA GLY A 337 -6.22 -22.45 26.94
C GLY A 337 -6.14 -21.92 25.50
N VAL A 338 -7.17 -22.15 24.70
CA VAL A 338 -7.23 -21.60 23.33
C VAL A 338 -7.29 -20.07 23.33
N MET A 339 -8.05 -19.47 24.27
CA MET A 339 -8.15 -18.02 24.38
C MET A 339 -6.84 -17.37 24.85
N THR A 340 -6.12 -17.98 25.79
CA THR A 340 -4.77 -17.51 26.19
C THR A 340 -3.82 -17.47 24.99
N ILE A 341 -3.79 -18.54 24.20
CA ILE A 341 -2.96 -18.61 22.98
C ILE A 341 -3.39 -17.55 21.97
N LEU A 342 -4.70 -17.40 21.74
CA LEU A 342 -5.25 -16.40 20.82
C LEU A 342 -4.84 -14.97 21.19
N SER A 343 -4.88 -14.60 22.48
CA SER A 343 -4.50 -13.27 22.94
C SER A 343 -3.03 -12.96 22.66
N VAL A 344 -2.13 -13.93 22.90
CA VAL A 344 -0.70 -13.77 22.61
C VAL A 344 -0.47 -13.64 21.10
N VAL A 345 -1.10 -14.49 20.30
CA VAL A 345 -1.00 -14.43 18.82
C VAL A 345 -1.46 -13.07 18.30
N MET A 346 -2.57 -12.53 18.81
CA MET A 346 -3.05 -11.21 18.41
C MET A 346 -2.06 -10.11 18.82
N ALA A 347 -1.55 -10.13 20.05
CA ALA A 347 -0.58 -9.13 20.53
C ALA A 347 0.72 -9.12 19.71
N GLU A 348 1.25 -10.28 19.31
CA GLU A 348 2.47 -10.37 18.50
C GLU A 348 2.29 -9.83 17.07
N THR A 349 1.05 -9.78 16.57
CA THR A 349 0.73 -9.52 15.16
C THR A 349 0.02 -8.18 14.93
N LEU A 350 -0.17 -7.38 16.00
CA LEU A 350 -0.71 -6.02 15.93
C LEU A 350 0.27 -5.05 15.25
N GLN A 351 -0.17 -4.39 14.18
CA GLN A 351 0.65 -3.41 13.48
C GLN A 351 0.80 -2.10 14.27
N ALA A 352 2.04 -1.72 14.55
CA ALA A 352 2.37 -0.48 15.26
C ALA A 352 2.09 0.77 14.42
N GLY A 353 1.76 1.88 15.09
CA GLY A 353 1.54 3.18 14.46
C GLY A 353 0.34 3.20 13.52
N THR A 354 -0.77 2.59 13.95
CA THR A 354 -2.04 2.59 13.23
C THR A 354 -3.14 3.16 14.12
N PRO A 355 -4.24 3.70 13.57
CA PRO A 355 -5.38 4.17 14.37
C PRO A 355 -5.92 3.13 15.35
N MET A 356 -5.78 1.84 15.03
CA MET A 356 -6.17 0.75 15.93
C MET A 356 -5.39 0.76 17.24
N ILE A 357 -4.10 1.13 17.23
CA ILE A 357 -3.30 1.24 18.45
C ILE A 357 -3.82 2.38 19.34
N GLU A 358 -4.16 3.52 18.74
CA GLU A 358 -4.73 4.67 19.46
C GLU A 358 -6.10 4.33 20.08
N LEU A 359 -6.96 3.64 19.33
CA LEU A 359 -8.25 3.14 19.82
C LEU A 359 -8.09 2.16 20.97
N LEU A 360 -7.20 1.18 20.83
CA LEU A 360 -6.95 0.20 21.88
C LEU A 360 -6.32 0.85 23.11
N GLY A 361 -5.38 1.77 22.92
CA GLY A 361 -4.77 2.54 24.01
C GLY A 361 -5.82 3.30 24.82
N GLN A 362 -6.75 3.97 24.14
CA GLN A 362 -7.87 4.64 24.80
C GLN A 362 -8.85 3.65 25.46
N TYR A 363 -9.25 2.59 24.76
CA TYR A 363 -10.27 1.64 25.22
C TYR A 363 -9.80 0.80 26.40
N LEU A 364 -8.52 0.44 26.40
CA LEU A 364 -7.85 -0.26 27.50
C LEU A 364 -7.35 0.69 28.59
N GLU A 365 -7.62 2.00 28.45
CA GLU A 365 -7.25 3.06 29.41
C GLU A 365 -5.76 3.05 29.76
N VAL A 366 -4.90 2.98 28.74
CA VAL A 366 -3.44 2.90 28.89
C VAL A 366 -2.86 4.23 29.39
N ASP A 367 -2.33 4.23 30.62
CA ASP A 367 -1.59 5.37 31.19
C ASP A 367 -0.08 5.28 30.88
N MET A 368 0.37 6.09 29.92
CA MET A 368 1.76 6.09 29.48
C MET A 368 2.76 6.55 30.55
N THR A 369 2.33 7.19 31.63
CA THR A 369 3.23 7.52 32.75
C THR A 369 3.61 6.30 33.60
N LEU A 370 2.85 5.19 33.49
CA LEU A 370 3.16 3.91 34.12
C LEU A 370 3.94 2.97 33.20
N TRP A 371 3.81 3.15 31.88
CA TRP A 371 4.38 2.27 30.87
C TRP A 371 5.64 2.83 30.16
N TRP A 372 5.98 4.12 30.37
CA TRP A 372 7.11 4.80 29.73
C TRP A 372 7.76 5.88 30.60
N GLU A 373 9.07 6.13 30.39
CA GLU A 373 9.85 7.19 31.06
C GLU A 373 10.73 7.99 30.06
N PRO A 374 10.96 9.31 30.28
CA PRO A 374 11.79 10.14 29.40
C PRO A 374 13.28 9.81 29.48
N ASP A 375 13.92 9.59 28.32
CA ASP A 375 15.33 9.30 28.18
C ASP A 375 16.09 10.37 27.36
N MET A 376 17.41 10.21 27.22
CA MET A 376 18.24 11.14 26.45
C MET A 376 18.00 11.03 24.95
N ALA A 377 17.55 9.87 24.46
CA ALA A 377 17.18 9.71 23.06
C ALA A 377 16.03 10.67 22.70
N LEU A 378 15.06 10.87 23.60
CA LEU A 378 14.03 11.90 23.43
C LEU A 378 14.61 13.32 23.30
N VAL A 379 15.48 13.72 24.23
CA VAL A 379 16.00 15.11 24.30
C VAL A 379 16.80 15.48 23.06
N ASP A 380 17.64 14.56 22.57
CA ASP A 380 18.50 14.77 21.41
C ASP A 380 17.68 14.98 20.12
N LEU A 381 16.49 14.38 20.05
CA LEU A 381 15.59 14.49 18.91
C LEU A 381 14.78 15.80 18.87
N LEU A 382 14.79 16.62 19.93
CA LEU A 382 13.99 17.86 20.00
C LEU A 382 14.55 18.99 19.12
N GLY A 383 14.17 19.05 17.85
CA GLY A 383 14.69 20.03 16.88
C GLY A 383 13.99 21.39 16.86
N ASP A 384 12.65 21.39 16.98
CA ASP A 384 11.81 22.57 16.75
C ASP A 384 11.83 23.50 17.96
N LYS A 385 12.20 24.77 17.74
CA LYS A 385 12.40 25.74 18.82
C LYS A 385 11.11 26.06 19.58
N GLU A 386 9.95 26.05 18.93
CA GLU A 386 8.67 26.32 19.59
C GLU A 386 8.22 25.13 20.42
N VAL A 387 8.33 23.92 19.87
CA VAL A 387 8.06 22.68 20.63
C VAL A 387 9.03 22.55 21.80
N VAL A 388 10.31 22.83 21.58
CA VAL A 388 11.33 22.89 22.65
C VAL A 388 10.93 23.93 23.69
N ASN A 389 10.45 25.12 23.30
CA ASN A 389 10.03 26.12 24.27
C ASN A 389 8.77 25.72 25.04
N ALA A 390 7.81 25.04 24.39
CA ALA A 390 6.59 24.55 25.01
C ALA A 390 6.86 23.38 25.98
N ILE A 391 7.71 22.43 25.57
CA ILE A 391 8.19 21.36 26.46
C ILE A 391 8.99 21.98 27.60
N LEU A 392 9.85 22.98 27.33
CA LEU A 392 10.56 23.71 28.36
C LEU A 392 9.60 24.35 29.37
N ALA A 393 8.46 24.87 28.94
CA ALA A 393 7.44 25.40 29.84
C ALA A 393 6.83 24.30 30.73
N GLU A 394 6.57 23.10 30.19
CA GLU A 394 6.02 21.97 30.95
C GLU A 394 7.02 21.36 31.94
N VAL A 395 8.30 21.31 31.58
CA VAL A 395 9.33 20.65 32.40
C VAL A 395 10.08 21.61 33.32
N ALA A 396 10.24 22.89 32.93
CA ALA A 396 11.01 23.89 33.68
C ALA A 396 10.20 25.12 34.10
N GLY A 397 8.95 25.23 33.66
CA GLY A 397 8.04 26.33 34.00
C GLY A 397 7.96 27.45 32.97
N GLU A 398 6.81 28.11 32.94
CA GLU A 398 6.47 29.18 31.99
C GLU A 398 7.43 30.38 32.09
N ASP A 399 7.79 30.78 33.31
CA ASP A 399 8.73 31.89 33.56
C ASP A 399 10.09 31.64 32.89
N VAL A 400 10.57 30.40 32.98
CA VAL A 400 11.84 29.99 32.37
C VAL A 400 11.71 29.98 30.85
N ALA A 401 10.59 29.50 30.31
CA ALA A 401 10.34 29.47 28.88
C ALA A 401 10.31 30.89 28.28
N GLN A 402 9.59 31.83 28.90
CA GLN A 402 9.49 33.22 28.42
C GLN A 402 10.81 33.96 28.49
N ALA A 403 11.52 33.82 29.62
CA ALA A 403 12.86 34.38 29.78
C ALA A 403 13.83 33.90 28.68
N ASN A 404 13.61 32.69 28.17
CA ASN A 404 14.45 32.07 27.15
C ASN A 404 13.81 32.05 25.75
N ALA A 405 12.69 32.73 25.51
CA ALA A 405 12.01 32.70 24.20
C ALA A 405 12.92 33.19 23.05
N LYS A 406 13.77 34.19 23.34
CA LYS A 406 14.76 34.72 22.39
C LYS A 406 16.07 33.92 22.34
N ALA A 407 16.28 32.97 23.25
CA ALA A 407 17.47 32.13 23.27
C ALA A 407 17.51 31.15 22.09
N THR A 408 18.67 30.56 21.82
CA THR A 408 18.78 29.53 20.77
C THR A 408 18.17 28.21 21.24
N GLY A 409 17.69 27.37 20.31
CA GLY A 409 17.09 26.07 20.64
C GLY A 409 18.06 25.14 21.38
N LYS A 410 19.38 25.24 21.12
CA LYS A 410 20.40 24.50 21.88
C LYS A 410 20.42 24.89 23.35
N VAL A 411 20.28 26.18 23.66
CA VAL A 411 20.24 26.66 25.04
C VAL A 411 18.98 26.15 25.75
N GLN A 412 17.83 26.20 25.08
CA GLN A 412 16.57 25.69 25.65
C GLN A 412 16.62 24.16 25.86
N ARG A 413 17.14 23.38 24.91
CA ARG A 413 17.34 21.93 25.07
C ARG A 413 18.27 21.57 26.23
N SER A 414 19.37 22.30 26.40
CA SER A 414 20.27 22.07 27.55
C SER A 414 19.56 22.30 28.88
N ILE A 415 18.54 23.18 28.93
CA ILE A 415 17.72 23.37 30.13
C ILE A 415 16.77 22.19 30.34
N ILE A 416 16.16 21.66 29.27
CA ILE A 416 15.31 20.46 29.32
C ILE A 416 16.12 19.24 29.79
N GLU A 417 17.31 19.03 29.22
CA GLU A 417 18.27 18.01 29.65
C GLU A 417 18.56 18.14 31.15
N ASP A 418 18.92 19.35 31.60
CA ASP A 418 19.17 19.61 33.02
C ASP A 418 17.93 19.32 33.90
N CYS A 419 16.69 19.49 33.41
CA CYS A 419 15.48 19.14 34.16
C CYS A 419 15.18 17.63 34.14
N ILE A 420 15.37 16.94 33.02
CA ILE A 420 15.14 15.50 32.92
C ILE A 420 16.18 14.72 33.73
N GLU A 421 17.40 15.24 33.81
CA GLU A 421 18.48 14.63 34.60
C GLU A 421 18.59 15.19 36.03
N GLY A 422 17.96 16.32 36.34
CA GLY A 422 18.05 16.97 37.65
C GLY A 422 19.42 17.59 37.94
N LYS A 423 19.99 18.34 36.99
CA LYS A 423 21.34 18.94 37.03
C LYS A 423 21.32 20.48 37.03
N ARG A 424 22.48 21.10 37.31
CA ARG A 424 22.68 22.57 37.38
C ARG A 424 21.68 23.31 38.29
N GLY A 425 21.38 22.67 39.42
CA GLY A 425 20.49 23.22 40.45
C GLY A 425 19.00 23.10 40.13
N ARG A 426 18.62 22.29 39.13
CA ARG A 426 17.22 21.98 38.81
C ARG A 426 16.81 20.61 39.34
N GLU A 427 15.54 20.46 39.69
CA GLU A 427 14.95 19.20 40.16
C GLU A 427 14.66 18.25 39.00
N LYS A 428 14.82 16.94 39.24
CA LYS A 428 14.57 15.91 38.23
C LYS A 428 13.07 15.79 37.94
N ARG A 429 12.67 15.85 36.67
CA ARG A 429 11.29 15.64 36.26
C ARG A 429 10.94 14.14 36.20
N VAL A 430 9.86 13.75 36.87
CA VAL A 430 9.29 12.38 36.89
C VAL A 430 7.77 12.44 36.68
N GLY A 431 7.16 11.33 36.26
CA GLY A 431 5.71 11.23 36.07
C GLY A 431 5.18 12.18 34.99
N TRP A 432 5.94 12.34 33.92
CA TRP A 432 5.61 13.23 32.82
C TRP A 432 5.81 12.51 31.50
N ALA A 433 4.80 12.60 30.63
CA ALA A 433 4.87 12.20 29.25
C ALA A 433 4.58 13.42 28.36
N PRO A 434 5.29 13.59 27.23
CA PRO A 434 4.93 14.57 26.24
C PRO A 434 3.50 14.37 25.73
N ARG A 435 2.82 15.47 25.37
CA ARG A 435 1.42 15.45 24.90
C ARG A 435 1.10 14.47 23.78
N TRP A 436 2.06 14.17 22.91
CA TRP A 436 1.88 13.26 21.76
C TRP A 436 2.09 11.78 22.11
N MET A 437 2.53 11.48 23.34
CA MET A 437 2.64 10.11 23.87
C MET A 437 1.42 9.68 24.68
N THR A 438 0.50 10.58 25.05
CA THR A 438 -0.68 10.22 25.85
C THR A 438 -1.77 9.60 24.97
N PHE A 439 -2.72 8.88 25.58
CA PHE A 439 -3.97 8.48 24.93
C PHE A 439 -5.14 9.25 25.60
N PRO A 440 -5.85 10.13 24.87
CA PRO A 440 -5.62 10.50 23.49
C PRO A 440 -4.39 11.41 23.33
N PRO A 441 -3.72 11.39 22.17
CA PRO A 441 -2.57 12.25 21.91
C PRO A 441 -3.00 13.68 21.57
N SER A 442 -2.15 14.66 21.87
CA SER A 442 -2.34 16.06 21.44
C SER A 442 -1.03 16.73 21.01
N SER A 443 -1.15 17.79 20.20
CA SER A 443 0.01 18.53 19.70
C SER A 443 0.42 19.69 20.62
N TYR A 444 1.69 20.09 20.52
CA TYR A 444 2.21 21.29 21.19
C TYR A 444 1.96 22.57 20.41
N THR A 445 1.77 22.48 19.10
CA THR A 445 1.55 23.63 18.20
C THR A 445 0.38 23.37 17.29
N GLY A 446 -0.27 24.44 16.81
CA GLY A 446 -1.36 24.35 15.84
C GLY A 446 -0.92 24.05 14.40
N ARG A 447 0.36 23.76 14.16
CA ARG A 447 0.90 23.52 12.81
C ARG A 447 0.52 22.16 12.20
N GLY A 448 0.06 21.21 13.01
CA GLY A 448 -0.15 19.82 12.58
C GLY A 448 1.16 19.03 12.42
N GLY A 449 1.09 17.84 11.80
CA GLY A 449 2.23 16.97 11.52
C GLY A 449 2.62 16.01 12.66
N VAL A 450 1.69 15.70 13.57
CA VAL A 450 1.91 14.74 14.66
C VAL A 450 1.14 13.47 14.34
N ALA A 451 1.84 12.45 13.85
CA ALA A 451 1.23 11.24 13.32
C ALA A 451 0.27 10.53 14.30
N THR A 452 0.57 10.51 15.61
CA THR A 452 -0.32 9.91 16.62
C THR A 452 -1.62 10.68 16.77
N VAL A 453 -1.57 12.02 16.73
CA VAL A 453 -2.78 12.87 16.72
C VAL A 453 -3.58 12.64 15.44
N GLU A 454 -2.92 12.60 14.28
CA GLU A 454 -3.57 12.29 13.00
C GLU A 454 -4.22 10.90 13.00
N GLN A 455 -3.55 9.91 13.59
CA GLN A 455 -4.07 8.54 13.74
C GLN A 455 -5.25 8.49 14.71
N TRP A 456 -5.18 9.25 15.80
CA TRP A 456 -6.27 9.37 16.77
C TRP A 456 -7.48 10.06 16.14
N ASP A 457 -7.30 11.16 15.42
CA ASP A 457 -8.38 11.84 14.69
C ASP A 457 -9.03 10.87 13.68
N ALA A 458 -8.20 10.09 12.95
CA ALA A 458 -8.70 9.05 12.04
C ALA A 458 -9.43 7.91 12.77
N ALA A 459 -8.98 7.54 13.96
CA ALA A 459 -9.62 6.56 14.82
C ALA A 459 -10.99 7.06 15.34
N GLN A 460 -11.07 8.32 15.77
CA GLN A 460 -12.30 8.93 16.23
C GLN A 460 -13.35 8.99 15.13
N ALA A 461 -12.94 9.26 13.88
CA ALA A 461 -13.83 9.21 12.73
C ALA A 461 -14.51 7.83 12.53
N LEU A 462 -13.90 6.74 13.02
CA LEU A 462 -14.51 5.40 13.00
C LEU A 462 -15.53 5.18 14.14
N LEU A 463 -15.50 6.00 15.18
CA LEU A 463 -16.41 5.95 16.33
C LEU A 463 -17.63 6.86 16.14
N GLU A 464 -17.60 7.78 15.17
CA GLU A 464 -18.76 8.56 14.78
C GLU A 464 -19.81 7.64 14.13
N PRO A 465 -21.08 7.65 14.57
CA PRO A 465 -22.11 6.82 13.95
C PRO A 465 -22.29 7.24 12.48
N GLU A 466 -22.35 6.26 11.55
CA GLU A 466 -22.66 6.55 10.15
C GLU A 466 -23.99 7.32 10.05
N PRO A 467 -24.08 8.39 9.23
CA PRO A 467 -25.33 9.15 9.11
C PRO A 467 -26.44 8.25 8.55
N GLU A 468 -27.59 8.21 9.24
CA GLU A 468 -28.75 7.37 8.88
C GLU A 468 -29.22 7.64 7.44
N ALA A 469 -29.35 6.55 6.68
CA ALA A 469 -29.69 6.54 5.26
C ALA A 469 -31.14 6.96 4.96
N GLU A 470 -31.38 7.74 3.91
CA GLU A 470 -32.74 7.98 3.40
C GLU A 470 -33.26 6.74 2.65
N ARG A 471 -34.14 5.98 3.29
CA ARG A 471 -35.32 5.40 2.63
C ARG A 471 -36.56 6.08 3.21
N GLU A 472 -37.38 6.65 2.34
CA GLU A 472 -38.62 7.36 2.68
C GLU A 472 -39.64 6.50 3.43
N GLU A 473 -40.11 7.10 4.54
CA GLU A 473 -41.49 7.29 5.00
C GLU A 473 -42.44 6.07 5.14
N ASP A 474 -42.78 5.72 6.40
CA ASP A 474 -44.06 6.12 7.03
C ASP A 474 -44.11 5.67 8.51
N ALA A 475 -44.51 6.55 9.43
CA ALA A 475 -44.74 6.25 10.85
C ALA A 475 -46.21 5.82 11.08
N PRO A 476 -46.61 5.19 12.22
CA PRO A 476 -46.75 5.97 13.45
C PRO A 476 -46.36 5.27 14.76
N GLN A 477 -45.96 6.13 15.70
CA GLN A 477 -45.69 5.88 17.11
C GLN A 477 -46.87 5.24 17.86
N THR A 478 -46.59 4.47 18.91
CA THR A 478 -47.42 4.49 20.13
C THR A 478 -46.56 4.33 21.40
N ASP A 479 -46.87 5.18 22.37
CA ASP A 479 -46.38 5.26 23.75
C ASP A 479 -46.29 3.91 24.48
N ALA A 480 -45.28 3.77 25.35
CA ALA A 480 -45.49 3.76 26.80
C ALA A 480 -44.21 3.32 27.55
N SER A 481 -43.67 4.25 28.35
CA SER A 481 -43.34 4.05 29.77
C SER A 481 -43.12 2.60 30.25
N LEU A 482 -41.88 2.27 30.65
CA LEU A 482 -41.48 1.73 31.97
C LEU A 482 -40.06 1.14 31.90
N LEU A 483 -39.04 1.99 32.08
CA LEU A 483 -37.89 1.61 32.88
C LEU A 483 -38.13 2.25 34.24
N GLU A 484 -38.16 1.46 35.31
CA GLU A 484 -37.36 1.81 36.48
C GLU A 484 -36.81 0.53 37.13
N PRO A 485 -35.67 0.66 37.83
CA PRO A 485 -34.63 -0.36 37.87
C PRO A 485 -34.69 -1.17 39.17
N VAL A 486 -34.02 -2.33 39.17
CA VAL A 486 -33.47 -2.88 40.41
C VAL A 486 -32.01 -3.23 40.15
N GLY A 487 -31.14 -2.33 40.60
CA GLY A 487 -29.81 -2.66 41.05
C GLY A 487 -29.56 -1.79 42.27
N GLN A 488 -29.39 -2.40 43.43
CA GLN A 488 -28.39 -1.94 44.38
C GLN A 488 -28.05 -3.07 45.34
N ASP A 489 -26.84 -3.57 45.09
CA ASP A 489 -25.83 -4.08 46.02
C ASP A 489 -26.11 -3.81 47.50
N ASP A 490 -25.70 -4.76 48.34
CA ASP A 490 -24.48 -4.53 49.14
C ASP A 490 -24.02 -5.81 49.88
N PRO A 491 -22.81 -5.82 50.47
CA PRO A 491 -21.78 -6.81 50.19
C PRO A 491 -21.60 -7.82 51.34
N ASP A 492 -20.78 -8.85 51.10
CA ASP A 492 -20.29 -9.77 52.14
C ASP A 492 -18.77 -9.57 52.35
N PRO A 493 -18.29 -9.26 53.56
CA PRO A 493 -16.87 -9.11 53.86
C PRO A 493 -16.23 -10.45 54.29
N ALA A 494 -14.93 -10.55 54.04
CA ALA A 494 -14.15 -11.76 54.27
C ALA A 494 -13.74 -11.99 55.74
N ALA A 495 -13.39 -13.27 55.98
CA ALA A 495 -12.46 -13.83 56.98
C ALA A 495 -13.02 -14.24 58.35
N ASP A 496 -13.11 -15.56 58.49
CA ASP A 496 -13.08 -16.34 59.72
C ASP A 496 -11.61 -16.48 60.17
N GLU A 497 -11.28 -16.01 61.38
CA GLU A 497 -10.39 -16.73 62.31
C GLU A 497 -10.49 -16.11 63.73
N SER A 498 -10.83 -16.99 64.68
CA SER A 498 -10.54 -16.98 66.12
C SER A 498 -11.65 -16.58 67.13
N GLU A 499 -11.98 -17.60 67.93
CA GLU A 499 -12.35 -17.62 69.37
C GLU A 499 -13.83 -17.58 69.82
N GLY A 500 -14.18 -18.60 70.63
CA GLY A 500 -15.19 -18.57 71.70
C GLY A 500 -16.55 -19.13 71.33
N GLU A 501 -16.82 -20.42 71.60
CA GLU A 501 -17.49 -20.90 72.82
C GLU A 501 -19.02 -20.65 72.89
N GLU A 502 -19.74 -21.77 72.83
CA GLU A 502 -20.92 -22.15 73.63
C GLU A 502 -22.31 -21.50 73.42
N GLU A 503 -23.24 -22.43 73.12
CA GLU A 503 -24.62 -22.57 73.60
C GLU A 503 -25.76 -21.64 73.09
N GLU A 504 -26.69 -22.31 72.39
CA GLU A 504 -28.16 -22.27 72.46
C GLU A 504 -28.83 -21.47 73.62
N PRO A 505 -30.17 -21.27 73.60
CA PRO A 505 -31.12 -21.19 72.47
C PRO A 505 -32.14 -20.04 72.65
N GLY A 506 -33.03 -19.89 71.68
CA GLY A 506 -34.45 -19.69 72.02
C GLY A 506 -35.08 -18.35 71.64
N GLN A 507 -36.00 -18.47 70.67
CA GLN A 507 -37.37 -17.94 70.72
C GLN A 507 -37.62 -16.42 70.84
N LEU A 508 -38.06 -15.89 69.70
CA LEU A 508 -39.42 -15.34 69.45
C LEU A 508 -40.02 -14.29 70.40
N ALA A 509 -40.51 -13.24 69.71
CA ALA A 509 -41.48 -12.21 70.10
C ALA A 509 -40.86 -11.08 70.95
N ALA A 510 -41.01 -9.80 70.57
CA ALA A 510 -42.17 -9.13 70.01
C ALA A 510 -41.78 -7.91 69.16
#